data_AF-A0A8B8HN60-F1
#
_entry.id   AF-A0A8B8HN60-F1
#
_cell.length_a   1.000
_cell.length_b   1.000
_cell.length_c   1.000
_cell.angle_alpha   90.00
_cell.angle_beta   90.00
_cell.angle_gamma   90.00
#
_symmetry.space_group_name_H-M   'P 1'
#
loop_
_entity.id
_entity.type
_entity.pdbx_description
1 polymer ?
#
loop_
_entity_poly.entity_id
_entity_poly.type
_entity_poly.pdbx_seq_one_letter_code
_entity_poly.pdbx_strand_id
1 'polypeptide(L)'
;MIWSLNRKLIFGTAVRLSPSFLIPIFSTRNENDSVSSQTDSIHKTGWDRVRDMYSKDEFGEVSVELHNVAQATMCGFFVGACLGGFAKSRDAYLHFIENNQATIFNSTIQAKKKLQDYVTVAFARGAYHWGWRLGIFTGMFSIISTTVSVYRDQSSLGDYVAAGTITGAIYKANLGPAAMVVGAFLGGVLSIIGGILILSILKLTGVSMEDIRKSFYKIKEARYDQYKQSVEKAATEKHDSLTLHHDVIVEEKGVKKIEELP
;
A
#
# COMPACT_ATOMS: atom_id res chain seq x y z
N MET A 1 35.05 -8.04 22.28
CA MET A 1 33.88 -8.62 22.98
C MET A 1 32.68 -7.75 22.62
N ILE A 2 31.56 -8.33 22.16
CA ILE A 2 30.33 -7.66 21.66
C ILE A 2 30.33 -7.35 20.14
N TRP A 3 30.33 -8.38 19.29
CA TRP A 3 29.90 -8.23 17.87
C TRP A 3 29.36 -9.53 17.23
N SER A 4 28.60 -10.31 18.01
CA SER A 4 27.91 -11.51 17.51
C SER A 4 26.51 -11.60 18.12
N LEU A 5 25.68 -10.58 17.91
CA LEU A 5 24.25 -10.67 18.23
C LEU A 5 23.47 -11.11 16.97
N ASN A 6 23.46 -12.42 16.79
CA ASN A 6 22.47 -13.27 16.15
C ASN A 6 21.43 -12.61 15.22
N ARG A 7 21.80 -12.47 13.93
CA ARG A 7 20.92 -12.05 12.82
C ARG A 7 19.62 -12.89 12.72
N LYS A 8 19.63 -14.14 13.22
CA LYS A 8 18.45 -15.03 13.25
C LYS A 8 17.42 -14.64 14.31
N LEU A 9 17.84 -14.03 15.42
CA LEU A 9 16.95 -13.72 16.55
C LEU A 9 16.10 -12.48 16.27
N ILE A 10 16.66 -11.48 15.59
CA ILE A 10 15.94 -10.26 15.20
C ILE A 10 14.94 -10.57 14.09
N PHE A 11 15.31 -11.42 13.12
CA PHE A 11 14.39 -11.90 12.08
C PHE A 11 13.26 -12.78 12.66
N GLY A 12 13.58 -13.72 13.55
CA GLY A 12 12.57 -14.60 14.15
C GLY A 12 11.56 -13.89 15.05
N THR A 13 11.98 -12.84 15.75
CA THR A 13 11.08 -12.05 16.61
C THR A 13 10.26 -11.04 15.81
N ALA A 14 10.81 -10.48 14.74
CA ALA A 14 10.06 -9.61 13.82
C ALA A 14 8.96 -10.37 13.07
N VAL A 15 9.19 -11.64 12.70
CA VAL A 15 8.19 -12.52 12.07
C VAL A 15 7.00 -12.82 12.98
N ARG A 16 7.14 -12.70 14.31
CA ARG A 16 6.07 -12.95 15.27
C ARG A 16 5.20 -11.72 15.59
N LEU A 17 5.68 -10.51 15.35
CA LEU A 17 5.04 -9.28 15.87
C LEU A 17 4.32 -8.44 14.81
N SER A 18 4.46 -8.74 13.52
CA SER A 18 3.56 -8.17 12.51
C SER A 18 3.32 -9.16 11.36
N PRO A 19 2.11 -9.74 11.24
CA PRO A 19 1.75 -10.59 10.10
C PRO A 19 1.67 -9.81 8.76
N SER A 20 1.78 -8.48 8.77
CA SER A 20 1.56 -7.62 7.61
C SER A 20 2.72 -7.52 6.60
N PHE A 21 3.89 -8.11 6.87
CA PHE A 21 5.12 -7.92 6.05
C PHE A 21 5.77 -9.22 5.52
N LEU A 22 5.07 -10.35 5.54
CA LEU A 22 5.58 -11.55 4.88
C LEU A 22 5.53 -11.39 3.35
N ILE A 23 6.64 -10.92 2.78
CA ILE A 23 6.92 -11.08 1.35
C ILE A 23 7.53 -12.49 1.19
N PRO A 24 6.86 -13.45 0.52
CA PRO A 24 7.38 -14.78 0.29
C PRO A 24 8.36 -14.73 -0.89
N ILE A 25 9.53 -14.09 -0.69
CA ILE A 25 10.58 -14.03 -1.71
C ILE A 25 11.36 -15.37 -1.78
N PHE A 26 11.23 -16.27 -0.80
CA PHE A 26 12.10 -17.45 -0.65
C PHE A 26 11.41 -18.79 -0.30
N SER A 27 10.09 -18.94 -0.48
CA SER A 27 9.47 -20.26 -0.23
C SER A 27 9.77 -21.24 -1.37
N THR A 28 10.37 -22.38 -1.03
CA THR A 28 10.63 -23.48 -1.97
C THR A 28 9.32 -24.03 -2.52
N ARG A 29 9.22 -24.00 -3.84
CA ARG A 29 8.12 -24.45 -4.68
C ARG A 29 7.80 -25.93 -4.39
N ASN A 30 6.56 -26.21 -3.94
CA ASN A 30 6.05 -27.57 -3.81
C ASN A 30 5.39 -27.96 -5.15
N GLU A 31 5.71 -29.13 -5.69
CA GLU A 31 5.32 -29.57 -7.04
C GLU A 31 3.81 -29.86 -7.18
N ASN A 32 3.11 -29.95 -6.05
CA ASN A 32 1.68 -30.24 -5.96
C ASN A 32 0.80 -29.00 -5.69
N ASP A 33 1.37 -27.79 -5.67
CA ASP A 33 0.59 -26.55 -5.60
C ASP A 33 0.00 -26.22 -6.98
N SER A 34 -0.87 -27.10 -7.49
CA SER A 34 -1.75 -26.75 -8.60
C SER A 34 -2.81 -25.80 -8.06
N VAL A 35 -2.55 -24.50 -8.16
CA VAL A 35 -3.49 -23.43 -7.83
C VAL A 35 -4.73 -23.58 -8.71
N SER A 36 -5.76 -24.23 -8.17
CA SER A 36 -7.11 -24.22 -8.70
C SER A 36 -7.72 -22.87 -8.39
N SER A 37 -7.64 -21.96 -9.35
CA SER A 37 -8.78 -21.21 -9.89
C SER A 37 -8.24 -20.10 -10.78
N GLN A 38 -8.02 -20.44 -12.05
CA GLN A 38 -8.50 -19.56 -13.10
C GLN A 38 -9.99 -19.34 -12.83
N THR A 39 -10.35 -18.24 -12.16
CA THR A 39 -11.69 -17.68 -12.34
C THR A 39 -11.73 -17.15 -13.77
N ASP A 40 -12.18 -18.03 -14.64
CA ASP A 40 -12.73 -17.78 -15.96
C ASP A 40 -11.89 -16.91 -16.90
N SER A 41 -11.05 -17.62 -17.64
CA SER A 41 -10.57 -17.29 -18.99
C SER A 41 -11.71 -17.24 -20.02
N ILE A 42 -12.87 -16.67 -19.67
CA ILE A 42 -13.75 -16.08 -20.68
C ILE A 42 -13.00 -14.85 -21.19
N HIS A 43 -12.98 -14.64 -22.50
CA HIS A 43 -12.34 -13.52 -23.19
C HIS A 43 -12.82 -12.15 -22.63
N LYS A 44 -12.36 -11.77 -21.45
CA LYS A 44 -12.67 -10.48 -20.82
C LYS A 44 -11.89 -9.42 -21.56
N THR A 45 -12.61 -8.51 -22.21
CA THR A 45 -12.01 -7.34 -22.84
C THR A 45 -11.25 -6.55 -21.76
N GLY A 46 -10.20 -5.79 -22.11
CA GLY A 46 -9.42 -5.03 -21.10
C GLY A 46 -10.28 -4.14 -20.18
N TRP A 47 -11.44 -3.69 -20.69
CA TRP A 47 -12.45 -2.96 -19.92
C TRP A 47 -13.18 -3.81 -18.87
N ASP A 48 -13.47 -5.08 -19.17
CA ASP A 48 -14.12 -5.99 -18.23
C ASP A 48 -13.22 -6.27 -17.03
N ARG A 49 -11.90 -6.37 -17.24
CA ARG A 49 -10.92 -6.51 -16.15
C ARG A 49 -10.88 -5.28 -15.24
N VAL A 50 -10.95 -4.08 -15.82
CA VAL A 50 -11.00 -2.84 -15.04
C VAL A 50 -12.31 -2.74 -14.26
N ARG A 51 -13.44 -3.12 -14.88
CA ARG A 51 -14.74 -3.17 -14.19
C ARG A 51 -14.68 -4.14 -13.02
N ASP A 52 -14.13 -5.34 -13.23
CA ASP A 52 -13.96 -6.36 -12.19
C ASP A 52 -13.12 -5.87 -11.01
N MET A 53 -12.07 -5.08 -11.27
CA MET A 53 -11.24 -4.47 -10.23
C MET A 53 -12.01 -3.50 -9.32
N TYR A 54 -12.98 -2.76 -9.85
CA TYR A 54 -13.78 -1.79 -9.09
C TYR A 54 -15.11 -2.36 -8.56
N SER A 55 -15.55 -3.48 -9.10
CA SER A 55 -16.68 -4.24 -8.58
C SER A 55 -16.33 -4.86 -7.23
N LYS A 56 -17.34 -4.98 -6.36
CA LYS A 56 -17.24 -5.77 -5.14
C LYS A 56 -17.64 -7.20 -5.47
N ASP A 57 -16.93 -8.16 -4.89
CA ASP A 57 -17.26 -9.58 -5.01
C ASP A 57 -18.58 -9.91 -4.29
N GLU A 58 -19.12 -11.11 -4.50
CA GLU A 58 -20.35 -11.61 -3.86
C GLU A 58 -20.31 -11.51 -2.33
N PHE A 59 -19.11 -11.60 -1.76
CA PHE A 59 -18.84 -11.47 -0.32
C PHE A 59 -18.58 -10.02 0.14
N GLY A 60 -18.76 -9.04 -0.74
CA GLY A 60 -18.49 -7.63 -0.46
C GLY A 60 -17.00 -7.27 -0.37
N GLU A 61 -16.11 -8.21 -0.69
CA GLU A 61 -14.66 -8.01 -0.65
C GLU A 61 -14.19 -7.11 -1.79
N VAL A 62 -13.22 -6.26 -1.48
CA VAL A 62 -12.56 -5.35 -2.42
C VAL A 62 -11.43 -6.10 -3.14
N SER A 63 -11.25 -5.83 -4.44
CA SER A 63 -10.18 -6.44 -5.23
C SER A 63 -8.79 -6.23 -4.62
N VAL A 64 -7.89 -7.19 -4.86
CA VAL A 64 -6.52 -7.22 -4.31
C VAL A 64 -5.74 -5.97 -4.73
N GLU A 65 -5.97 -5.56 -5.97
CA GLU A 65 -5.35 -4.39 -6.59
C GLU A 65 -5.76 -3.11 -5.88
N LEU A 66 -7.04 -2.93 -5.57
CA LEU A 66 -7.54 -1.74 -4.87
C LEU A 66 -7.10 -1.73 -3.40
N HIS A 67 -6.99 -2.89 -2.75
CA HIS A 67 -6.40 -3.00 -1.41
C HIS A 67 -4.92 -2.58 -1.41
N ASN A 68 -4.14 -3.01 -2.41
CA ASN A 68 -2.74 -2.63 -2.55
C ASN A 68 -2.59 -1.13 -2.80
N VAL A 69 -3.47 -0.54 -3.63
CA VAL A 69 -3.54 0.92 -3.84
C VAL A 69 -3.81 1.66 -2.53
N ALA A 70 -4.76 1.18 -1.71
CA ALA A 70 -5.05 1.80 -0.42
C ALA A 70 -3.84 1.74 0.53
N GLN A 71 -3.16 0.59 0.61
CA GLN A 71 -1.95 0.43 1.41
C GLN A 71 -0.80 1.33 0.91
N ALA A 72 -0.59 1.41 -0.40
CA ALA A 72 0.41 2.29 -1.00
C ALA A 72 0.12 3.76 -0.69
N THR A 73 -1.15 4.17 -0.73
CA THR A 73 -1.60 5.52 -0.37
C THR A 73 -1.32 5.84 1.10
N MET A 74 -1.63 4.92 2.01
CA MET A 74 -1.34 5.08 3.44
C MET A 74 0.17 5.19 3.70
N CYS A 75 0.97 4.38 3.01
CA CYS A 75 2.43 4.44 3.08
C CYS A 75 2.95 5.79 2.56
N GLY A 76 2.44 6.25 1.42
CA GLY A 76 2.78 7.56 0.85
C GLY A 76 2.44 8.73 1.78
N PHE A 77 1.26 8.68 2.42
CA PHE A 77 0.88 9.64 3.45
C PHE A 77 1.84 9.62 4.64
N PHE A 78 2.18 8.42 5.15
CA PHE A 78 3.07 8.27 6.30
C PHE A 78 4.48 8.79 6.00
N VAL A 79 5.07 8.39 4.87
CA VAL A 79 6.39 8.87 4.43
C VAL A 79 6.36 10.39 4.24
N GLY A 80 5.30 10.93 3.62
CA GLY A 80 5.12 12.36 3.45
C GLY A 80 4.98 13.13 4.76
N ALA A 81 4.27 12.55 5.74
CA ALA A 81 4.12 13.11 7.07
C ALA A 81 5.46 13.12 7.82
N CYS A 82 6.26 12.06 7.75
CA CYS A 82 7.59 12.02 8.34
C CYS A 82 8.52 13.06 7.73
N LEU A 83 8.62 13.13 6.39
CA LEU A 83 9.48 14.09 5.70
C LEU A 83 9.07 15.54 5.99
N GLY A 84 7.77 15.84 5.94
CA GLY A 84 7.25 17.18 6.25
C GLY A 84 7.39 17.57 7.72
N GLY A 85 7.19 16.61 8.62
CA GLY A 85 7.36 16.80 10.06
C GLY A 85 8.81 17.11 10.43
N PHE A 86 9.77 16.34 9.91
CA PHE A 86 11.20 16.57 10.16
C PHE A 86 11.72 17.88 9.56
N ALA A 87 11.28 18.24 8.35
CA ALA A 87 11.68 19.51 7.75
C ALA A 87 11.18 20.71 8.59
N LYS A 88 9.90 20.73 8.95
CA LYS A 88 9.31 21.83 9.72
C LYS A 88 9.75 21.87 11.18
N SER A 89 10.02 20.73 11.81
CA SER A 89 10.54 20.71 13.17
C SER A 89 11.94 21.33 13.25
N ARG A 90 12.77 21.11 12.21
CA ARG A 90 14.12 21.69 12.13
C ARG A 90 14.08 23.20 11.92
N ASP A 91 13.21 23.69 11.03
CA ASP A 91 13.01 25.13 10.81
C ASP A 91 12.52 25.82 12.11
N ALA A 92 11.55 25.20 12.80
CA ALA A 92 11.02 25.73 14.05
C ALA A 92 12.06 25.75 15.18
N TYR A 93 12.94 24.75 15.23
CA TYR A 93 14.05 24.75 16.17
C TYR A 93 14.97 25.96 15.95
N LEU A 94 15.38 26.21 14.69
CA LEU A 94 16.24 27.35 14.35
C LEU A 94 15.57 28.69 14.66
N HIS A 95 14.31 28.86 14.26
CA HIS A 95 13.54 30.06 14.56
C HIS A 95 13.37 30.29 16.07
N PHE A 96 13.18 29.23 16.87
CA PHE A 96 13.10 29.37 18.30
C PHE A 96 14.43 29.86 18.88
N ILE A 97 15.56 29.32 18.43
CA ILE A 97 16.89 29.73 18.89
C ILE A 97 17.16 31.18 18.50
N GLU A 98 16.94 31.58 17.25
CA GLU A 98 17.14 32.95 16.76
C GLU A 98 16.29 33.98 17.48
N ASN A 99 14.99 33.68 17.69
CA ASN A 99 14.05 34.65 18.24
C ASN A 99 14.13 34.77 19.77
N ASN A 100 14.65 33.75 20.47
CA ASN A 100 14.80 33.75 21.92
C ASN A 100 16.24 34.04 22.39
N GLN A 101 17.16 34.47 21.51
CA GLN A 101 18.53 34.85 21.92
C GLN A 101 18.56 36.01 22.93
N ALA A 102 17.50 36.83 22.98
CA ALA A 102 17.38 37.98 23.88
C ALA A 102 16.49 37.74 25.12
N THR A 103 15.81 36.59 25.22
CA THR A 103 14.91 36.31 26.37
C THR A 103 15.66 35.60 27.48
N ILE A 104 15.76 36.25 28.64
CA ILE A 104 16.32 35.65 29.86
C ILE A 104 15.29 34.64 30.40
N PHE A 105 15.58 33.34 30.30
CA PHE A 105 14.77 32.31 30.93
C PHE A 105 15.10 32.19 32.41
N ASN A 106 14.08 32.24 33.28
CA ASN A 106 14.26 32.08 34.73
C ASN A 106 14.80 30.69 35.14
N SER A 107 14.67 29.68 34.27
CA SER A 107 15.17 28.32 34.52
C SER A 107 15.39 27.54 33.22
N THR A 108 16.42 26.70 33.17
CA THR A 108 16.77 25.82 32.04
C THR A 108 15.67 24.78 31.75
N ILE A 109 14.91 24.37 32.76
CA ILE A 109 13.81 23.40 32.60
C ILE A 109 12.64 24.03 31.82
N GLN A 110 12.30 25.28 32.13
CA GLN A 110 11.22 26.00 31.44
C GLN A 110 11.58 26.26 29.97
N ALA A 111 12.85 26.61 29.70
CA ALA A 111 13.34 26.79 28.35
C ALA A 111 13.23 25.50 27.51
N LYS A 112 13.62 24.35 28.07
CA LYS A 112 13.52 23.04 27.41
C LYS A 112 12.07 22.65 27.14
N LYS A 113 11.16 22.86 28.09
CA LYS A 113 9.72 22.55 27.93
C LYS A 113 9.10 23.40 26.81
N LYS A 114 9.39 24.71 26.78
CA LYS A 114 8.87 25.64 25.77
C LYS A 114 9.40 25.30 24.37
N LEU A 115 10.67 24.92 24.27
CA LEU A 115 11.28 24.45 23.03
C LEU A 115 10.60 23.16 22.54
N GLN A 116 10.42 22.17 23.41
CA GLN A 116 9.82 20.89 23.04
C GLN A 116 8.37 21.07 22.57
N ASP A 117 7.58 21.88 23.26
CA ASP A 117 6.20 22.16 22.86
C ASP A 117 6.15 22.85 21.49
N TYR A 118 7.01 23.85 21.28
CA TYR A 118 7.11 24.57 20.00
C TYR A 118 7.51 23.65 18.84
N VAL A 119 8.54 22.82 19.01
CA VAL A 119 9.01 21.88 17.99
C VAL A 119 7.98 20.78 17.71
N THR A 120 7.26 20.32 18.73
CA THR A 120 6.22 19.28 18.57
C THR A 120 5.02 19.81 17.79
N VAL A 121 4.56 21.03 18.09
CA VAL A 121 3.48 21.68 17.33
C VAL A 121 3.92 21.94 15.89
N ALA A 122 5.16 22.38 15.67
CA ALA A 122 5.71 22.57 14.34
C ALA A 122 5.82 21.25 13.55
N PHE A 123 6.24 20.18 14.21
CA PHE A 123 6.28 18.84 13.63
C PHE A 123 4.89 18.40 13.17
N ALA A 124 3.87 18.52 14.04
CA ALA A 124 2.51 18.09 13.72
C ALA A 124 1.91 18.90 12.55
N ARG A 125 2.13 20.23 12.53
CA ARG A 125 1.70 21.10 11.43
C ARG A 125 2.41 20.76 10.12
N GLY A 126 3.72 20.48 10.17
CA GLY A 126 4.50 20.05 9.01
C GLY A 126 4.05 18.71 8.46
N ALA A 127 3.83 17.74 9.35
CA ALA A 127 3.38 16.40 9.02
C ALA A 127 2.02 16.41 8.32
N TYR A 128 1.04 17.15 8.84
CA TYR A 128 -0.29 17.25 8.22
C TYR A 128 -0.24 17.94 6.85
N HIS A 129 0.47 19.08 6.74
CA HIS A 129 0.51 19.88 5.51
C HIS A 129 1.12 19.13 4.32
N TRP A 130 2.23 18.41 4.55
CA TRP A 130 2.88 17.61 3.51
C TRP A 130 2.27 16.22 3.34
N GLY A 131 1.85 15.59 4.44
CA GLY A 131 1.27 14.25 4.44
C GLY A 131 0.02 14.17 3.56
N TRP A 132 -0.94 15.08 3.72
CA TRP A 132 -2.14 15.12 2.87
C TRP A 132 -1.81 15.31 1.38
N ARG A 133 -0.87 16.21 1.06
CA ARG A 133 -0.48 16.51 -0.32
C ARG A 133 0.16 15.32 -1.01
N LEU A 134 1.08 14.64 -0.33
CA LEU A 134 1.75 13.45 -0.83
C LEU A 134 0.80 12.24 -0.84
N GLY A 135 -0.04 12.08 0.18
CA GLY A 135 -1.06 11.03 0.23
C GLY A 135 -1.96 11.05 -1.00
N ILE A 136 -2.56 12.20 -1.33
CA ILE A 136 -3.41 12.32 -2.53
C ILE A 136 -2.62 12.03 -3.80
N PHE A 137 -1.42 12.60 -3.93
CA PHE A 137 -0.60 12.40 -5.11
C PHE A 137 -0.27 10.91 -5.32
N THR A 138 0.16 10.22 -4.26
CA THR A 138 0.43 8.77 -4.30
C THR A 138 -0.82 7.96 -4.58
N GLY A 139 -1.96 8.31 -4.00
CA GLY A 139 -3.23 7.62 -4.26
C GLY A 139 -3.68 7.74 -5.71
N MET A 140 -3.64 8.94 -6.28
CA MET A 140 -3.95 9.15 -7.70
C MET A 140 -3.00 8.36 -8.61
N PHE A 141 -1.70 8.41 -8.33
CA PHE A 141 -0.70 7.67 -9.09
C PHE A 141 -0.93 6.16 -9.01
N SER A 142 -1.13 5.61 -7.81
CA SER A 142 -1.38 4.20 -7.61
C SER A 142 -2.67 3.74 -8.30
N ILE A 143 -3.76 4.51 -8.21
CA ILE A 143 -5.01 4.19 -8.92
C ILE A 143 -4.74 4.13 -10.43
N ILE A 144 -4.18 5.20 -11.02
CA ILE A 144 -3.97 5.26 -12.48
C ILE A 144 -3.03 4.16 -12.94
N SER A 145 -1.92 3.95 -12.24
CA SER A 145 -0.95 2.90 -12.57
C SER A 145 -1.58 1.50 -12.51
N THR A 146 -2.39 1.24 -11.48
CA THR A 146 -3.05 -0.06 -11.31
C THR A 146 -4.13 -0.28 -12.37
N THR A 147 -4.95 0.72 -12.68
CA THR A 147 -5.96 0.65 -13.75
C THR A 147 -5.32 0.38 -15.11
N VAL A 148 -4.22 1.05 -15.45
CA VAL A 148 -3.48 0.82 -16.70
C VAL A 148 -2.89 -0.60 -16.74
N SER A 149 -2.32 -1.06 -15.63
CA SER A 149 -1.77 -2.41 -15.52
C SER A 149 -2.82 -3.50 -15.72
N VAL A 150 -4.02 -3.33 -15.15
CA VAL A 150 -5.15 -4.27 -15.30
C VAL A 150 -5.72 -4.24 -16.73
N TYR A 151 -5.75 -3.06 -17.36
CA TYR A 151 -6.25 -2.92 -18.72
C TYR A 151 -5.37 -3.66 -19.74
N ARG A 152 -4.05 -3.46 -19.69
CA ARG A 152 -3.09 -4.04 -20.66
C ARG A 152 -2.61 -5.44 -20.31
N ASP A 153 -2.87 -5.91 -19.09
CA ASP A 153 -2.37 -7.19 -18.54
C ASP A 153 -0.83 -7.32 -18.53
N GLN A 154 -0.11 -6.30 -18.98
CA GLN A 154 1.34 -6.18 -19.01
C GLN A 154 1.74 -4.82 -18.42
N SER A 155 2.73 -4.81 -17.55
CA SER A 155 3.22 -3.60 -16.87
C SER A 155 4.59 -3.24 -17.47
N SER A 156 4.61 -2.27 -18.36
CA SER A 156 5.86 -1.75 -18.95
C SER A 156 6.31 -0.46 -18.27
N LEU A 157 7.60 -0.12 -18.36
CA LEU A 157 8.14 1.15 -17.86
C LEU A 157 7.33 2.37 -18.38
N GLY A 158 6.90 2.33 -19.65
CA GLY A 158 6.09 3.37 -20.27
C GLY A 158 4.74 3.61 -19.59
N ASP A 159 4.15 2.58 -18.98
CA ASP A 159 2.85 2.68 -18.29
C ASP A 159 3.00 3.47 -16.98
N TYR A 160 4.11 3.30 -16.26
CA TYR A 160 4.43 4.09 -15.07
C TYR A 160 4.73 5.56 -15.41
N VAL A 161 5.40 5.80 -16.54
CA VAL A 161 5.66 7.17 -17.02
C VAL A 161 4.36 7.85 -17.41
N ALA A 162 3.50 7.18 -18.19
CA ALA A 162 2.18 7.68 -18.54
C ALA A 162 1.31 7.94 -17.31
N ALA A 163 1.31 7.03 -16.33
CA ALA A 163 0.61 7.24 -15.07
C ALA A 163 1.12 8.49 -14.33
N GLY A 164 2.44 8.66 -14.24
CA GLY A 164 3.06 9.82 -13.59
C GLY A 164 2.78 11.15 -14.29
N THR A 165 2.83 11.18 -15.62
CA THR A 165 2.50 12.40 -16.39
C THR A 165 1.03 12.76 -16.21
N ILE A 166 0.11 11.78 -16.29
CA ILE A 166 -1.32 12.00 -16.08
C ILE A 166 -1.60 12.46 -14.65
N THR A 167 -1.03 11.80 -13.63
CA THR A 167 -1.21 12.20 -12.24
C THR A 167 -0.65 13.60 -11.97
N GLY A 168 0.53 13.92 -12.49
CA GLY A 168 1.15 15.24 -12.34
C GLY A 168 0.33 16.34 -13.01
N ALA A 169 -0.26 16.06 -14.18
CA ALA A 169 -1.17 16.96 -14.87
C ALA A 169 -2.44 17.22 -14.03
N ILE A 170 -3.11 16.16 -13.58
CA ILE A 170 -4.34 16.24 -12.79
C ILE A 170 -4.12 16.97 -11.48
N TYR A 171 -3.00 16.68 -10.79
CA TYR A 171 -2.67 17.31 -9.51
C TYR A 171 -2.53 18.84 -9.61
N LYS A 172 -2.12 19.36 -10.78
CA LYS A 172 -1.94 20.80 -11.03
C LYS A 172 -3.03 21.41 -11.93
N ALA A 173 -4.05 20.66 -12.34
CA ALA A 173 -5.09 21.14 -13.26
C ALA A 173 -5.82 22.38 -12.74
N ASN A 174 -6.08 22.46 -11.42
CA ASN A 174 -6.77 23.59 -10.79
C ASN A 174 -5.96 24.90 -10.78
N LEU A 175 -4.67 24.87 -11.12
CA LEU A 175 -3.80 26.06 -11.17
C LEU A 175 -3.61 26.61 -12.60
N GLY A 176 -4.26 26.00 -13.58
CA GLY A 176 -4.28 26.43 -14.98
C GLY A 176 -3.44 25.56 -15.93
N PRO A 177 -3.55 25.79 -17.25
CA PRO A 177 -2.94 24.93 -18.28
C PRO A 177 -1.41 24.90 -18.22
N ALA A 178 -0.77 26.04 -17.93
CA ALA A 178 0.68 26.11 -17.80
C ALA A 178 1.20 25.27 -16.61
N ALA A 179 0.49 25.30 -15.48
CA ALA A 179 0.81 24.49 -14.31
C ALA A 179 0.61 22.99 -14.59
N MET A 180 -0.38 22.64 -15.41
CA MET A 180 -0.63 21.26 -15.84
C MET A 180 0.52 20.71 -16.68
N VAL A 181 1.07 21.48 -17.63
CA VAL A 181 2.22 21.03 -18.45
C VAL A 181 3.46 20.82 -17.59
N VAL A 182 3.75 21.74 -16.67
CA VAL A 182 4.88 21.61 -15.74
C VAL A 182 4.68 20.42 -14.80
N GLY A 183 3.46 20.23 -14.29
CA GLY A 183 3.09 19.09 -13.45
C GLY A 183 3.24 17.76 -14.19
N ALA A 184 2.80 17.68 -15.45
CA ALA A 184 2.97 16.51 -16.29
C ALA A 184 4.44 16.19 -16.54
N PHE A 185 5.25 17.20 -16.86
CA PHE A 185 6.69 17.03 -17.07
C PHE A 185 7.40 16.52 -15.82
N LEU A 186 7.18 17.18 -14.67
CA LEU A 186 7.75 16.77 -13.39
C LEU A 186 7.31 15.36 -12.99
N GLY A 187 6.01 15.06 -13.14
CA GLY A 187 5.46 13.73 -12.87
C GLY A 187 6.07 12.63 -13.75
N GLY A 188 6.27 12.92 -15.03
CA GLY A 188 6.94 12.01 -15.96
C GLY A 188 8.40 11.73 -15.57
N VAL A 189 9.18 12.77 -15.27
CA VAL A 189 10.58 12.63 -14.85
C VAL A 189 10.70 11.82 -13.56
N LEU A 190 9.87 12.12 -12.55
CA LEU A 190 9.82 11.37 -11.30
C LEU A 190 9.46 9.89 -11.53
N SER A 191 8.49 9.60 -12.41
CA SER A 191 8.11 8.23 -12.75
C SER A 191 9.21 7.48 -13.49
N ILE A 192 9.99 8.13 -14.35
CA ILE A 192 11.14 7.48 -15.01
C ILE A 192 12.16 7.06 -13.96
N ILE A 193 12.51 7.95 -13.03
CA ILE A 193 13.47 7.66 -11.97
C ILE A 193 12.96 6.51 -11.09
N GLY A 194 11.68 6.57 -10.69
CA GLY A 194 11.04 5.51 -9.91
C GLY A 194 11.02 4.16 -10.64
N GLY A 195 10.65 4.17 -11.92
CA GLY A 195 10.61 2.97 -12.76
C GLY A 195 11.99 2.35 -12.99
N ILE A 196 13.04 3.16 -13.19
CA ILE A 196 14.43 2.68 -13.27
C ILE A 196 14.86 2.07 -11.94
N LEU A 197 14.52 2.69 -10.80
CA LEU A 197 14.83 2.15 -9.47
C LEU A 197 14.16 0.78 -9.28
N ILE A 198 12.89 0.64 -9.64
CA ILE A 198 12.14 -0.62 -9.57
C ILE A 198 12.80 -1.67 -10.46
N LEU A 199 13.12 -1.35 -11.71
CA LEU A 199 13.81 -2.27 -12.63
C LEU A 199 15.21 -2.67 -12.12
N SER A 200 15.91 -1.75 -11.46
CA SER A 200 17.23 -2.01 -10.88
C SER A 200 17.14 -3.00 -9.72
N ILE A 201 16.16 -2.80 -8.82
CA ILE A 201 15.85 -3.75 -7.74
C ILE A 201 15.48 -5.11 -8.33
N LEU A 202 14.66 -5.13 -9.38
CA LEU A 202 14.21 -6.34 -10.04
C LEU A 202 15.36 -7.14 -10.66
N LYS A 203 16.31 -6.45 -11.30
CA LYS A 203 17.55 -7.07 -11.82
C LYS A 203 18.46 -7.59 -10.71
N LEU A 204 18.53 -6.92 -9.57
CA LEU A 204 19.34 -7.36 -8.42
C LEU A 204 18.74 -8.59 -7.72
N THR A 205 17.41 -8.72 -7.70
CA THR A 205 16.73 -9.87 -7.08
C THR A 205 16.59 -11.06 -8.02
N GLY A 206 16.74 -10.86 -9.35
CA GLY A 206 16.61 -11.92 -10.35
C GLY A 206 15.17 -12.41 -10.55
N VAL A 207 14.18 -11.63 -10.09
CA VAL A 207 12.75 -11.98 -10.11
C VAL A 207 12.10 -11.37 -11.35
N SER A 208 11.27 -12.10 -12.09
CA SER A 208 10.54 -11.54 -13.24
C SER A 208 9.24 -10.83 -12.81
N MET A 209 8.70 -9.93 -13.64
CA MET A 209 7.40 -9.28 -13.36
C MET A 209 6.24 -10.30 -13.24
N GLU A 210 6.33 -11.43 -13.93
CA GLU A 210 5.36 -12.53 -13.79
C GLU A 210 5.41 -13.16 -12.40
N ASP A 211 6.61 -13.26 -11.82
CA ASP A 211 6.83 -13.81 -10.49
C ASP A 211 6.30 -12.85 -9.42
N ILE A 212 6.37 -11.53 -9.65
CA ILE A 212 5.78 -10.52 -8.77
C ILE A 212 4.27 -10.70 -8.71
N ARG A 213 3.61 -10.82 -9.87
CA ARG A 213 2.15 -11.00 -9.92
C ARG A 213 1.75 -12.29 -9.20
N LYS A 214 2.41 -13.42 -9.50
CA LYS A 214 2.19 -14.69 -8.79
C LYS A 214 2.45 -14.57 -7.29
N SER A 215 3.47 -13.81 -6.88
CA SER A 215 3.78 -13.58 -5.47
C SER A 215 2.67 -12.80 -4.75
N PHE A 216 2.08 -11.77 -5.39
CA PHE A 216 0.96 -11.04 -4.81
C PHE A 216 -0.28 -11.92 -4.61
N TYR A 217 -0.59 -12.79 -5.58
CA TYR A 217 -1.66 -13.77 -5.43
C TYR A 217 -1.39 -14.76 -4.30
N LYS A 218 -0.17 -15.31 -4.23
CA LYS A 218 0.24 -16.20 -3.12
C LYS A 218 0.16 -15.53 -1.75
N ILE A 219 0.53 -14.26 -1.65
CA ILE A 219 0.37 -13.48 -0.41
C ILE A 219 -1.10 -13.34 -0.03
N LYS A 220 -2.00 -13.15 -1.02
CA LYS A 220 -3.44 -13.07 -0.75
C LYS A 220 -3.97 -14.40 -0.20
N GLU A 221 -3.64 -15.49 -0.87
CA GLU A 221 -4.06 -16.85 -0.48
C GLU A 221 -3.53 -17.21 0.91
N ALA A 222 -2.24 -16.98 1.16
CA ALA A 222 -1.64 -17.17 2.48
C ALA A 222 -2.31 -16.33 3.57
N ARG A 223 -2.70 -15.08 3.28
CA ARG A 223 -3.45 -14.24 4.23
C ARG A 223 -4.86 -14.77 4.48
N TYR A 224 -5.54 -15.27 3.45
CA TYR A 224 -6.87 -15.86 3.58
C TYR A 224 -6.83 -17.12 4.43
N ASP A 225 -5.87 -18.01 4.20
CA ASP A 225 -5.67 -19.22 5.00
C ASP A 225 -5.34 -18.88 6.46
N GLN A 226 -4.48 -17.88 6.68
CA GLN A 226 -4.18 -17.39 8.03
C GLN A 226 -5.41 -16.81 8.72
N TYR A 227 -6.25 -16.05 8.00
CA TYR A 227 -7.49 -15.51 8.54
C TYR A 227 -8.43 -16.65 8.92
N LYS A 228 -8.68 -17.60 8.03
CA LYS A 228 -9.51 -18.78 8.28
C LYS A 228 -9.01 -19.58 9.49
N GLN A 229 -7.70 -19.81 9.59
CA GLN A 229 -7.09 -20.48 10.74
C GLN A 229 -7.23 -19.68 12.04
N SER A 230 -7.15 -18.34 11.98
CA SER A 230 -7.33 -17.49 13.16
C SER A 230 -8.78 -17.46 13.65
N VAL A 231 -9.73 -17.44 12.72
CA VAL A 231 -11.17 -17.55 13.01
C VAL A 231 -11.49 -18.93 13.57
N GLU A 232 -10.97 -20.01 12.97
CA GLU A 232 -11.15 -21.38 13.46
C GLU A 232 -10.57 -21.58 14.86
N LYS A 233 -9.43 -20.96 15.17
CA LYS A 233 -8.82 -21.00 16.51
C LYS A 233 -9.55 -20.12 17.53
N ALA A 234 -10.22 -19.06 17.09
CA ALA A 234 -10.99 -18.17 17.95
C ALA A 234 -12.43 -18.66 18.17
N ALA A 235 -12.94 -19.55 17.32
CA ALA A 235 -14.24 -20.18 17.48
C ALA A 235 -14.18 -21.18 18.65
N THR A 236 -14.95 -20.91 19.70
CA THR A 236 -15.09 -21.78 20.88
C THR A 236 -15.83 -23.08 20.57
N GLU A 237 -16.63 -23.12 19.51
CA GLU A 237 -17.30 -24.32 18.99
C GLU A 237 -17.07 -24.43 17.48
N LYS A 238 -16.60 -25.60 17.04
CA LYS A 238 -16.40 -25.93 15.62
C LYS A 238 -17.74 -26.44 15.08
N HIS A 239 -18.37 -25.65 14.22
CA HIS A 239 -19.76 -25.82 13.74
C HIS A 239 -20.81 -25.52 14.83
N ASP A 240 -21.05 -24.24 15.08
CA ASP A 240 -22.23 -23.78 15.82
C ASP A 240 -23.50 -24.32 15.13
N SER A 241 -24.53 -24.61 15.92
CA SER A 241 -25.85 -25.06 15.46
C SER A 241 -26.41 -24.20 14.31
N LEU A 242 -26.11 -22.90 14.30
CA LEU A 242 -26.47 -21.98 13.22
C LEU A 242 -25.76 -22.28 11.89
N THR A 243 -24.47 -22.62 11.91
CA THR A 243 -23.71 -22.97 10.69
C THR A 243 -24.20 -24.29 10.10
N LEU A 244 -24.53 -25.27 10.92
CA LEU A 244 -25.13 -26.52 10.44
C LEU A 244 -26.49 -26.29 9.77
N HIS A 245 -27.34 -25.44 10.37
CA HIS A 245 -28.62 -25.08 9.78
C HIS A 245 -28.46 -24.28 8.48
N HIS A 246 -27.42 -23.44 8.38
CA HIS A 246 -27.10 -22.74 7.13
C HIS A 246 -26.61 -23.70 6.04
N ASP A 247 -25.71 -24.63 6.37
CA ASP A 247 -25.19 -25.63 5.43
C ASP A 247 -26.31 -26.54 4.92
N VAL A 248 -27.24 -26.98 5.80
CA VAL A 248 -28.44 -27.75 5.41
C VAL A 248 -29.35 -26.95 4.48
N ILE A 249 -29.59 -25.66 4.74
CA ILE A 249 -30.39 -24.81 3.84
C ILE A 249 -29.70 -24.63 2.48
N VAL A 250 -28.38 -24.46 2.46
CA VAL A 250 -27.61 -24.28 1.23
C VAL A 250 -27.60 -25.57 0.41
N GLU A 251 -27.51 -26.73 1.07
CA GLU A 251 -27.60 -28.06 0.46
C GLU A 251 -29.02 -28.35 -0.08
N GLU A 252 -30.07 -27.98 0.66
CA GLU A 252 -31.47 -28.11 0.22
C GLU A 252 -31.83 -27.18 -0.93
N LYS A 253 -31.30 -25.95 -0.96
CA LYS A 253 -31.63 -24.97 -2.01
C LYS A 253 -30.82 -25.15 -3.29
N GLY A 254 -29.72 -25.89 -3.23
CA GLY A 254 -28.79 -26.08 -4.34
C GLY A 254 -28.09 -24.77 -4.74
N VAL A 255 -26.84 -24.87 -5.20
CA VAL A 255 -26.09 -23.70 -5.69
C VAL A 255 -26.71 -23.24 -7.01
N LYS A 256 -27.63 -22.28 -6.96
CA LYS A 256 -28.15 -21.63 -8.17
C LYS A 256 -27.06 -20.77 -8.78
N LYS A 257 -26.64 -21.10 -10.01
CA LYS A 257 -25.77 -20.22 -10.79
C LYS A 257 -26.50 -18.92 -11.09
N ILE A 258 -25.76 -17.82 -11.05
CA ILE A 258 -26.25 -16.42 -11.18
C ILE A 258 -27.03 -16.20 -12.49
N GLU A 259 -26.87 -17.09 -13.48
CA GLU A 259 -27.53 -17.08 -14.78
C GLU A 259 -29.03 -17.49 -14.74
N GLU A 260 -29.53 -18.02 -13.62
CA GLU A 260 -30.92 -18.52 -13.49
C GLU A 260 -31.82 -17.68 -12.56
N LEU A 261 -31.35 -16.50 -12.12
CA LEU A 261 -32.18 -15.58 -11.34
C LEU A 261 -32.97 -14.66 -12.30
N PRO A 262 -34.30 -14.53 -12.14
CA PRO A 262 -35.15 -13.72 -13.02
C PRO A 262 -34.88 -12.22 -12.91
#